data_AF-A0A2D6MIM8-F1
#
_entry.id   AF-A0A2D6MIM8-F1
#
_cell.length_a   1.000
_cell.length_b   1.000
_cell.length_c   1.000
_cell.angle_alpha   90.00
_cell.angle_beta   90.00
_cell.angle_gamma   90.00
#
_symmetry.space_group_name_H-M   'P 1'
#
loop_
_entity.id
_entity.type
_entity.pdbx_description
1 polymer ?
#
loop_
_entity_poly.entity_id
_entity_poly.type
_entity_poly.pdbx_seq_one_letter_code
_entity_poly.pdbx_strand_id
1 'polypeptide(L)'
;MIKFNRRGQMMLWVIIAVVLVAAIILFFLVDLDPTIVRGADVNPSGFVEKCARESTLEGVDILLPRGGFISEQFGKMHNNVNVSYLCYNRGNYEPCISQHPAYLSEIEEEIEEYVFPRVELCFNDLRAEIERQRGDVQMGPLSLNVDLGPDRIYLEVNRDLRIEKNGAVQSFDGFDFEVISPLYNLANVAMEIASNEAKYCYFEYVGYMVLYPRFGIERFVADDSSEIYSIEDKKTGKVLDVAIRGCAIPAGI
;
A
#
# COMPACT_ATOMS: atom_id res chain seq x y z
N MET A 1 10.80 -21.98 -74.68
CA MET A 1 10.40 -20.56 -74.59
C MET A 1 8.89 -20.52 -74.32
N ILE A 2 8.48 -20.48 -73.04
CA ILE A 2 7.07 -20.58 -72.64
C ILE A 2 6.49 -19.16 -72.58
N LYS A 3 5.59 -18.82 -73.51
CA LYS A 3 4.90 -17.52 -73.57
C LYS A 3 3.92 -17.41 -72.40
N PHE A 4 4.30 -16.69 -71.35
CA PHE A 4 3.41 -16.36 -70.25
C PHE A 4 2.35 -15.33 -70.68
N ASN A 5 1.09 -15.76 -70.66
CA ASN A 5 -0.06 -14.92 -70.94
C ASN A 5 -0.37 -14.05 -69.69
N ARG A 6 -0.22 -12.73 -69.80
CA ARG A 6 -0.28 -11.76 -68.67
C ARG A 6 -1.61 -11.72 -67.90
N ARG A 7 -2.67 -12.36 -68.38
CA ARG A 7 -3.96 -12.45 -67.66
C ARG A 7 -4.06 -13.62 -66.69
N GLY A 8 -3.19 -14.63 -66.80
CA GLY A 8 -3.16 -15.78 -65.87
C GLY A 8 -2.47 -15.50 -64.54
N GLN A 9 -1.60 -14.48 -64.49
CA GLN A 9 -0.86 -14.13 -63.26
C GLN A 9 -1.76 -13.48 -62.20
N MET A 10 -2.78 -12.70 -62.58
CA MET A 10 -3.69 -12.11 -61.57
C MET A 10 -4.50 -13.17 -60.83
N MET A 11 -4.93 -14.23 -61.52
CA MET A 11 -5.72 -15.30 -60.89
C MET A 11 -4.90 -16.09 -59.87
N LEU A 12 -3.59 -16.28 -60.13
CA LEU A 12 -2.68 -16.95 -59.21
C LEU A 12 -2.56 -16.20 -57.88
N TRP A 13 -2.42 -14.87 -57.92
CA TRP A 13 -2.29 -14.04 -56.71
C TRP A 13 -3.56 -14.05 -55.85
N VAL A 14 -4.73 -14.07 -56.48
CA VAL A 14 -6.01 -14.16 -55.76
C VAL A 14 -6.13 -15.50 -55.04
N ILE A 15 -5.77 -16.60 -55.69
CA ILE A 15 -5.81 -17.94 -55.07
C ILE A 15 -4.85 -18.01 -53.88
N ILE A 16 -3.63 -17.48 -54.02
CA ILE A 16 -2.64 -17.45 -52.92
C ILE A 16 -3.15 -16.62 -51.74
N ALA A 17 -3.75 -15.46 -51.99
CA ALA A 17 -4.31 -14.61 -50.93
C ALA A 17 -5.44 -15.31 -50.16
N VAL A 18 -6.34 -16.00 -50.88
CA VAL A 18 -7.46 -16.75 -50.26
C VAL A 18 -6.94 -17.91 -49.43
N VAL A 19 -5.95 -18.67 -49.93
CA VAL A 19 -5.34 -19.78 -49.18
C VAL A 19 -4.64 -19.27 -47.92
N LEU A 20 -3.97 -18.12 -47.98
CA LEU A 20 -3.27 -17.53 -46.84
C LEU A 20 -4.25 -17.03 -45.77
N VAL A 21 -5.36 -16.39 -46.17
CA VAL A 21 -6.43 -15.98 -45.24
C VAL A 21 -7.09 -17.21 -44.61
N ALA A 22 -7.38 -18.25 -45.39
CA ALA A 22 -7.92 -19.50 -44.87
C ALA A 22 -6.96 -20.18 -43.88
N ALA A 23 -5.65 -20.17 -44.15
CA ALA A 23 -4.64 -20.71 -43.25
C ALA A 23 -4.55 -19.93 -41.93
N ILE A 24 -4.64 -18.60 -41.97
CA ILE A 24 -4.67 -17.76 -40.75
C ILE A 24 -5.93 -18.05 -39.94
N ILE A 25 -7.10 -18.10 -40.57
CA ILE A 25 -8.36 -18.41 -39.87
C ILE A 25 -8.29 -19.81 -39.27
N LEU A 26 -7.75 -20.80 -40.00
CA LEU A 26 -7.62 -22.17 -39.52
C LEU A 26 -6.58 -22.28 -38.39
N PHE A 27 -5.50 -21.49 -38.42
CA PHE A 27 -4.54 -21.37 -37.33
C PHE A 27 -5.23 -20.84 -36.06
N PHE A 28 -6.01 -19.76 -36.16
CA PHE A 28 -6.79 -19.24 -35.02
C PHE A 28 -7.89 -20.21 -34.54
N LEU A 29 -8.46 -21.04 -35.42
CA LEU A 29 -9.46 -22.04 -35.04
C LEU A 29 -8.85 -23.29 -34.39
N VAL A 30 -7.59 -23.62 -34.68
CA VAL A 30 -6.88 -24.77 -34.10
C VAL A 30 -6.18 -24.42 -32.79
N ASP A 31 -5.68 -23.19 -32.63
CA ASP A 31 -5.16 -22.68 -31.35
C ASP A 31 -6.28 -22.29 -30.35
N LEU A 32 -7.55 -22.30 -30.80
CA LEU A 32 -8.69 -22.35 -29.91
C LEU A 32 -8.85 -23.78 -29.40
N ASP A 33 -7.89 -24.27 -28.64
CA ASP A 33 -8.17 -25.32 -27.68
C ASP A 33 -9.37 -24.84 -26.87
N PRO A 34 -10.51 -25.54 -26.88
CA PRO A 34 -11.50 -25.34 -25.85
C PRO A 34 -10.83 -25.83 -24.58
N THR A 35 -10.06 -24.96 -23.94
CA THR A 35 -9.93 -25.01 -22.50
C THR A 35 -11.37 -24.92 -22.03
N ILE A 36 -11.94 -26.09 -21.77
CA ILE A 36 -13.08 -26.23 -20.88
C ILE A 36 -12.60 -25.45 -19.67
N VAL A 37 -13.10 -24.22 -19.53
CA VAL A 37 -12.95 -23.43 -18.31
C VAL A 37 -13.73 -24.23 -17.27
N ARG A 38 -13.11 -25.31 -16.77
CA ARG A 38 -13.38 -25.86 -15.46
C ARG A 38 -13.29 -24.65 -14.57
N GLY A 39 -14.44 -24.23 -14.03
CA GLY A 39 -14.63 -22.94 -13.39
C GLY A 39 -13.40 -22.58 -12.58
N ALA A 40 -12.81 -21.43 -12.92
CA ALA A 40 -11.51 -20.98 -12.45
C ALA A 40 -11.28 -21.43 -11.00
N ASP A 41 -10.29 -22.30 -10.80
CA ASP A 41 -9.89 -22.70 -9.45
C ASP A 41 -9.51 -21.42 -8.71
N VAL A 42 -10.35 -21.04 -7.75
CA VAL A 42 -10.16 -19.85 -6.92
C VAL A 42 -8.85 -20.05 -6.19
N ASN A 43 -7.85 -19.20 -6.46
CA ASN A 43 -6.59 -19.19 -5.72
C ASN A 43 -6.80 -18.41 -4.41
N PRO A 44 -6.95 -19.09 -3.25
CA PRO A 44 -7.28 -18.42 -1.99
C PRO A 44 -6.19 -17.43 -1.59
N SER A 45 -4.92 -17.80 -1.76
CA SER A 45 -3.76 -16.98 -1.42
C SER A 45 -3.74 -15.67 -2.23
N GLY A 46 -3.96 -15.75 -3.55
CA GLY A 46 -3.98 -14.56 -4.40
C GLY A 46 -5.17 -13.63 -4.11
N PHE A 47 -6.31 -14.19 -3.69
CA PHE A 47 -7.48 -13.40 -3.30
C PHE A 47 -7.21 -12.61 -2.02
N VAL A 48 -6.71 -13.30 -0.98
CA VAL A 48 -6.42 -12.69 0.33
C VAL A 48 -5.27 -11.68 0.22
N GLU A 49 -4.18 -12.03 -0.48
CA GLU A 49 -3.05 -11.13 -0.70
C GLU A 49 -3.48 -9.81 -1.34
N LYS A 50 -4.27 -9.89 -2.42
CA LYS A 50 -4.73 -8.70 -3.12
C LYS A 50 -5.55 -7.80 -2.21
N CYS A 51 -6.53 -8.36 -1.52
CA CYS A 51 -7.37 -7.59 -0.62
C CYS A 51 -6.58 -6.93 0.52
N ALA A 52 -5.71 -7.70 1.17
CA ALA A 52 -4.96 -7.21 2.30
C ALA A 52 -3.98 -6.11 1.86
N ARG A 53 -3.29 -6.29 0.71
CA ARG A 53 -2.45 -5.26 0.09
C ARG A 53 -3.22 -3.98 -0.20
N GLU A 54 -4.42 -4.08 -0.80
CA GLU A 54 -5.27 -2.93 -1.08
C GLU A 54 -5.70 -2.21 0.21
N SER A 55 -6.10 -2.96 1.23
CA SER A 55 -6.51 -2.44 2.54
C SER A 55 -5.36 -1.75 3.28
N THR A 56 -4.16 -2.32 3.24
CA THR A 56 -2.96 -1.72 3.84
C THR A 56 -2.61 -0.41 3.14
N LEU A 57 -2.59 -0.39 1.80
CA LEU A 57 -2.29 0.83 1.05
C LEU A 57 -3.31 1.94 1.31
N GLU A 58 -4.59 1.60 1.41
CA GLU A 58 -5.64 2.53 1.79
C GLU A 58 -5.39 3.10 3.20
N GLY A 59 -5.05 2.25 4.18
CA GLY A 59 -4.71 2.68 5.54
C GLY A 59 -3.51 3.64 5.56
N VAL A 60 -2.43 3.29 4.86
CA VAL A 60 -1.23 4.14 4.72
C VAL A 60 -1.60 5.50 4.14
N ASP A 61 -2.44 5.55 3.12
CA ASP A 61 -2.85 6.81 2.47
C ASP A 61 -3.68 7.73 3.37
N ILE A 62 -4.36 7.16 4.37
CA ILE A 62 -5.08 7.91 5.41
C ILE A 62 -4.13 8.38 6.52
N LEU A 63 -3.20 7.53 6.95
CA LEU A 63 -2.24 7.76 8.03
C LEU A 63 -1.25 8.88 7.73
N LEU A 64 -0.72 8.88 6.51
CA LEU A 64 0.37 9.76 6.06
C LEU A 64 0.08 11.27 6.26
N PRO A 65 -1.04 11.85 5.81
CA PRO A 65 -1.34 13.26 6.05
C PRO A 65 -1.74 13.58 7.50
N ARG A 66 -1.90 12.57 8.37
CA ARG A 66 -2.35 12.71 9.76
C ARG A 66 -1.24 12.51 10.79
N GLY A 67 0.00 12.37 10.36
CA GLY A 67 1.12 12.14 11.26
C GLY A 67 1.24 10.72 11.76
N GLY A 68 0.76 9.74 10.99
CA GLY A 68 0.91 8.33 11.31
C GLY A 68 -0.19 7.76 12.20
N PHE A 69 -1.34 8.45 12.32
CA PHE A 69 -2.49 7.98 13.09
C PHE A 69 -3.80 8.14 12.31
N ILE A 70 -4.69 7.14 12.37
CA ILE A 70 -5.98 7.18 11.69
C ILE A 70 -6.96 8.02 12.49
N SER A 71 -6.94 7.90 13.81
CA SER A 71 -7.82 8.66 14.71
C SER A 71 -7.08 9.26 15.90
N GLU A 72 -6.34 10.35 15.67
CA GLU A 72 -5.76 11.14 16.76
C GLU A 72 -6.61 12.37 17.10
N GLN A 73 -6.80 12.60 18.40
CA GLN A 73 -7.51 13.76 18.94
C GLN A 73 -6.56 14.93 19.21
N PHE A 74 -5.28 14.64 19.47
CA PHE A 74 -4.26 15.62 19.79
C PHE A 74 -3.40 15.99 18.58
N GLY A 75 -3.87 16.97 17.81
CA GLY A 75 -3.18 17.45 16.62
C GLY A 75 -3.38 18.93 16.32
N LYS A 76 -2.78 19.38 15.22
CA LYS A 76 -2.94 20.70 14.62
C LYS A 76 -3.64 20.56 13.29
N MET A 77 -4.70 21.35 13.08
CA MET A 77 -5.36 21.43 11.78
C MET A 77 -4.43 22.07 10.74
N HIS A 78 -4.16 21.34 9.66
CA HIS A 78 -3.43 21.79 8.49
C HIS A 78 -4.10 21.22 7.24
N ASN A 79 -4.43 22.04 6.24
CA ASN A 79 -5.11 21.60 5.00
C ASN A 79 -6.40 20.77 5.22
N ASN A 80 -7.22 21.13 6.21
CA ASN A 80 -8.43 20.39 6.63
C ASN A 80 -8.16 18.96 7.14
N VAL A 81 -6.92 18.65 7.49
CA VAL A 81 -6.52 17.39 8.14
C VAL A 81 -5.97 17.71 9.53
N ASN A 82 -6.33 16.89 10.52
CA ASN A 82 -5.74 16.99 11.85
C ASN A 82 -4.39 16.26 11.84
N VAL A 83 -3.30 17.01 11.93
CA VAL A 83 -1.93 16.46 11.92
C VAL A 83 -1.47 16.24 13.35
N SER A 84 -1.14 15.00 13.70
CA SER A 84 -0.79 14.61 15.06
C SER A 84 0.51 15.23 15.55
N TYR A 85 0.55 15.61 16.83
CA TYR A 85 1.76 16.16 17.44
C TYR A 85 2.72 15.05 17.86
N LEU A 86 3.91 14.97 17.25
CA LEU A 86 4.95 14.04 17.71
C LEU A 86 5.76 14.61 18.88
N CYS A 87 5.86 15.92 18.98
CA CYS A 87 6.54 16.60 20.06
C CYS A 87 5.79 17.87 20.42
N TYR A 88 5.49 18.04 21.71
CA TYR A 88 4.66 19.16 22.15
C TYR A 88 5.17 19.82 23.43
N ASN A 89 5.09 21.14 23.48
CA ASN A 89 5.28 21.97 24.65
C ASN A 89 4.11 22.93 24.86
N ARG A 90 3.63 23.04 26.11
CA ARG A 90 2.62 24.04 26.50
C ARG A 90 3.22 25.42 26.78
N GLY A 91 4.47 25.46 27.25
CA GLY A 91 5.17 26.68 27.60
C GLY A 91 5.75 27.42 26.40
N ASN A 92 6.47 28.51 26.69
CA ASN A 92 7.29 29.24 25.74
C ASN A 92 8.77 28.99 26.08
N TYR A 93 9.65 28.98 25.07
CA TYR A 93 11.10 28.81 25.22
C TYR A 93 11.60 27.51 25.85
N GLU A 94 10.72 26.60 26.23
CA GLU A 94 11.11 25.28 26.71
C GLU A 94 11.09 24.27 25.56
N PRO A 95 11.96 23.26 25.59
CA PRO A 95 11.90 22.18 24.62
C PRO A 95 10.62 21.36 24.75
N CYS A 96 10.21 20.74 23.64
CA CYS A 96 9.05 19.87 23.63
C CYS A 96 9.36 18.48 24.16
N ILE A 97 8.31 17.78 24.57
CA ILE A 97 8.38 16.39 25.03
C ILE A 97 7.82 15.51 23.93
N SER A 98 8.50 14.41 23.61
CA SER A 98 7.99 13.42 22.67
C SER A 98 6.65 12.87 23.19
N GLN A 99 5.62 12.95 22.36
CA GLN A 99 4.28 12.44 22.69
C GLN A 99 4.16 10.94 22.38
N HIS A 100 4.94 10.45 21.41
CA HIS A 100 4.91 9.09 20.91
C HIS A 100 6.31 8.46 20.94
N PRO A 101 6.83 8.05 22.11
CA PRO A 101 8.16 7.44 22.20
C PRO A 101 8.30 6.13 21.41
N ALA A 102 7.19 5.41 21.22
CA ALA A 102 7.12 4.13 20.50
C ALA A 102 6.47 4.30 19.12
N TYR A 103 6.72 5.43 18.45
CA TYR A 103 6.02 5.86 17.25
C TYR A 103 5.91 4.81 16.14
N LEU A 104 6.96 4.03 15.86
CA LEU A 104 6.91 2.99 14.84
C LEU A 104 5.91 1.87 15.19
N SER A 105 5.93 1.37 16.43
CA SER A 105 5.01 0.32 16.85
C SER A 105 3.58 0.83 16.97
N GLU A 106 3.39 2.09 17.34
CA GLU A 106 2.06 2.70 17.35
C GLU A 106 1.48 2.83 15.92
N ILE A 107 2.31 3.12 14.91
CA ILE A 107 1.87 3.08 13.50
C ILE A 107 1.53 1.65 13.05
N GLU A 108 2.31 0.65 13.47
CA GLU A 108 2.03 -0.77 13.20
C GLU A 108 0.64 -1.16 13.75
N GLU A 109 0.36 -0.81 15.00
CA GLU A 109 -0.94 -1.02 15.66
C GLU A 109 -2.09 -0.32 14.91
N GLU A 110 -1.92 0.94 14.50
CA GLU A 110 -2.93 1.68 13.74
C GLU A 110 -3.24 1.04 12.37
N ILE A 111 -2.22 0.50 11.69
CA ILE A 111 -2.41 -0.24 10.44
C ILE A 111 -3.12 -1.56 10.72
N GLU A 112 -2.70 -2.29 11.74
CA GLU A 112 -3.31 -3.57 12.12
C GLU A 112 -4.80 -3.38 12.42
N GLU A 113 -5.16 -2.42 13.30
CA GLU A 113 -6.55 -2.13 13.66
C GLU A 113 -7.41 -1.76 12.46
N TYR A 114 -6.83 -1.04 11.48
CA TYR A 114 -7.53 -0.67 10.25
C TYR A 114 -7.70 -1.83 9.28
N VAL A 115 -6.66 -2.64 9.11
CA VAL A 115 -6.59 -3.70 8.10
C VAL A 115 -7.32 -4.95 8.57
N PHE A 116 -7.28 -5.27 9.87
CA PHE A 116 -7.88 -6.47 10.46
C PHE A 116 -9.35 -6.71 10.03
N PRO A 117 -10.30 -5.76 10.23
CA PRO A 117 -11.70 -6.00 9.85
C PRO A 117 -11.89 -6.14 8.33
N ARG A 118 -11.03 -5.52 7.51
CA ARG A 118 -11.09 -5.64 6.04
C ARG A 118 -10.60 -7.00 5.56
N VAL A 119 -9.51 -7.48 6.15
CA VAL A 119 -9.00 -8.84 5.89
C VAL A 119 -10.03 -9.88 6.32
N GLU A 120 -10.69 -9.70 7.47
CA GLU A 120 -11.78 -10.57 7.89
C GLU A 120 -12.93 -10.61 6.88
N LEU A 121 -13.36 -9.45 6.38
CA LEU A 121 -14.35 -9.36 5.31
C LEU A 121 -13.90 -10.10 4.05
N CYS A 122 -12.62 -10.03 3.68
CA CYS A 122 -12.10 -10.73 2.52
C CYS A 122 -12.11 -12.25 2.65
N PHE A 123 -11.85 -12.79 3.85
CA PHE A 123 -12.07 -14.22 4.08
C PHE A 123 -13.55 -14.60 3.98
N ASN A 124 -14.46 -13.74 4.41
CA ASN A 124 -15.90 -13.98 4.27
C ASN A 124 -16.33 -13.96 2.79
N ASP A 125 -15.80 -13.04 1.99
CA ASP A 125 -16.06 -12.97 0.55
C ASP A 125 -15.49 -14.18 -0.20
N LEU A 126 -14.28 -14.61 0.18
CA LEU A 126 -13.65 -15.83 -0.33
C LEU A 126 -14.50 -17.07 -0.02
N ARG A 127 -14.99 -17.21 1.22
CA ARG A 127 -15.92 -18.28 1.60
C ARG A 127 -17.15 -18.25 0.69
N ALA A 128 -17.78 -17.08 0.54
CA ALA A 128 -18.98 -16.93 -0.27
C ALA A 128 -18.76 -17.28 -1.75
N GLU A 129 -17.58 -17.01 -2.31
CA GLU A 129 -17.21 -17.41 -3.67
C GLU A 129 -17.07 -18.92 -3.81
N ILE A 130 -16.41 -19.59 -2.86
CA ILE A 130 -16.19 -21.04 -2.89
C ILE A 130 -17.52 -21.79 -2.69
N GLU A 131 -18.36 -21.35 -1.77
CA GLU A 131 -19.69 -21.93 -1.51
C GLU A 131 -20.60 -21.83 -2.74
N ARG A 132 -20.54 -20.71 -3.49
CA ARG A 132 -21.22 -20.55 -4.78
C ARG A 132 -20.81 -21.59 -5.81
N GLN A 133 -19.59 -22.10 -5.71
CA GLN A 133 -19.05 -23.16 -6.57
C GLN A 133 -19.25 -24.58 -5.97
N ARG A 134 -20.12 -24.73 -4.96
CA ARG A 134 -20.43 -25.98 -4.25
C ARG A 134 -19.23 -26.57 -3.47
N GLY A 135 -18.31 -25.73 -3.01
CA GLY A 135 -17.30 -26.12 -2.02
C GLY A 135 -17.81 -25.94 -0.58
N ASP A 136 -17.19 -26.65 0.37
CA ASP A 136 -17.33 -26.42 1.81
C ASP A 136 -16.08 -25.71 2.33
N VAL A 137 -16.25 -24.75 3.24
CA VAL A 137 -15.15 -23.93 3.78
C VAL A 137 -15.24 -23.84 5.30
N GLN A 138 -14.24 -24.41 5.97
CA GLN A 138 -14.04 -24.27 7.40
C GLN A 138 -12.96 -23.24 7.65
N MET A 139 -13.23 -22.28 8.54
CA MET A 139 -12.28 -21.22 8.89
C MET A 139 -12.11 -21.15 10.41
N GLY A 140 -10.86 -21.13 10.85
CA GLY A 140 -10.46 -20.85 12.22
C GLY A 140 -10.49 -19.36 12.57
N PRO A 141 -10.01 -19.00 13.77
CA PRO A 141 -9.82 -17.61 14.17
C PRO A 141 -8.80 -16.91 13.28
N LEU A 142 -8.99 -15.61 13.07
CA LEU A 142 -8.05 -14.75 12.34
C LEU A 142 -7.12 -14.06 13.33
N SER A 143 -5.83 -14.05 13.02
CA SER A 143 -4.82 -13.20 13.63
C SER A 143 -4.07 -12.47 12.53
N LEU A 144 -3.78 -11.19 12.75
CA LEU A 144 -3.00 -10.34 11.87
C LEU A 144 -1.80 -9.83 12.68
N ASN A 145 -0.63 -9.77 12.06
CA ASN A 145 0.51 -9.01 12.57
C ASN A 145 1.04 -8.12 11.44
N VAL A 146 1.45 -6.91 11.79
CA VAL A 146 1.97 -5.91 10.86
C VAL A 146 3.33 -5.45 11.35
N ASP A 147 4.37 -5.60 10.52
CA ASP A 147 5.71 -5.10 10.83
C ASP A 147 6.18 -4.10 9.77
N LEU A 148 6.73 -2.97 10.20
CA LEU A 148 7.31 -1.96 9.31
C LEU A 148 8.80 -2.23 9.07
N GLY A 149 9.18 -2.27 7.79
CA GLY A 149 10.57 -2.40 7.37
C GLY A 149 10.99 -1.34 6.35
N PRO A 150 12.30 -1.22 6.07
CA PRO A 150 12.78 -0.33 5.02
C PRO A 150 12.10 -0.65 3.68
N ASP A 151 11.38 0.34 3.14
CA ASP A 151 10.66 0.31 1.85
C ASP A 151 9.50 -0.69 1.75
N ARG A 152 9.06 -1.27 2.86
CA ARG A 152 7.97 -2.26 2.86
C ARG A 152 7.25 -2.41 4.20
N ILE A 153 6.07 -3.00 4.12
CA ILE A 153 5.24 -3.42 5.25
C ILE A 153 5.07 -4.92 5.11
N TYR A 154 5.42 -5.67 6.15
CA TYR A 154 5.21 -7.10 6.25
C TYR A 154 3.85 -7.35 6.91
N LEU A 155 3.05 -8.22 6.32
CA LEU A 155 1.79 -8.68 6.91
C LEU A 155 1.83 -10.19 7.05
N GLU A 156 1.61 -10.64 8.28
CA GLU A 156 1.47 -12.05 8.63
C GLU A 156 0.01 -12.29 9.02
N VAL A 157 -0.72 -12.99 8.14
CA VAL A 157 -2.14 -13.32 8.33
C VAL A 157 -2.25 -14.79 8.70
N ASN A 158 -2.50 -15.07 9.98
CA ASN A 158 -2.64 -16.42 10.51
C ASN A 158 -4.13 -16.80 10.58
N ARG A 159 -4.52 -17.84 9.83
CA ARG A 159 -5.89 -18.38 9.83
C ARG A 159 -5.94 -19.78 9.24
N ASP A 160 -6.40 -20.73 10.05
CA ASP A 160 -6.70 -22.08 9.59
C ASP A 160 -7.85 -22.04 8.56
N LEU A 161 -7.57 -22.41 7.32
CA LEU A 161 -8.53 -22.46 6.22
C LEU A 161 -8.52 -23.84 5.60
N ARG A 162 -9.66 -24.54 5.67
CA ARG A 162 -9.85 -25.85 5.05
C ARG A 162 -10.96 -25.77 4.01
N ILE A 163 -10.62 -26.04 2.76
CA ILE A 163 -11.52 -26.01 1.60
C ILE A 163 -11.71 -27.43 1.08
N GLU A 164 -12.96 -27.88 0.98
CA GLU A 164 -13.32 -29.17 0.38
C GLU A 164 -14.16 -28.97 -0.89
N LYS A 165 -13.68 -29.47 -2.03
CA LYS A 165 -14.37 -29.37 -3.32
C LYS A 165 -14.20 -30.65 -4.12
N ASN A 166 -15.30 -31.28 -4.52
CA ASN A 166 -15.32 -32.53 -5.29
C ASN A 166 -14.47 -33.66 -4.66
N GLY A 167 -14.42 -33.74 -3.32
CA GLY A 167 -13.61 -34.71 -2.58
C GLY A 167 -12.12 -34.39 -2.48
N ALA A 168 -11.65 -33.29 -3.09
CA ALA A 168 -10.33 -32.75 -2.84
C ALA A 168 -10.37 -31.79 -1.65
N VAL A 169 -9.46 -31.99 -0.70
CA VAL A 169 -9.29 -31.13 0.48
C VAL A 169 -7.99 -30.35 0.34
N GLN A 170 -8.06 -29.04 0.54
CA GLN A 170 -6.90 -28.15 0.61
C GLN A 170 -6.93 -27.43 1.97
N SER A 171 -5.77 -27.33 2.60
CA SER A 171 -5.59 -26.64 3.89
C SER A 171 -4.52 -25.56 3.78
N PHE A 172 -4.75 -24.43 4.44
CA PHE A 172 -3.84 -23.29 4.55
C PHE A 172 -3.83 -22.83 6.01
N ASP A 173 -2.66 -22.52 6.55
CA ASP A 173 -2.50 -22.16 7.97
C ASP A 173 -2.08 -20.68 8.16
N GLY A 174 -1.49 -20.06 7.14
CA GLY A 174 -1.06 -18.66 7.18
C GLY A 174 -0.77 -18.09 5.79
N PHE A 175 -0.75 -16.77 5.70
CA PHE A 175 -0.47 -16.01 4.49
C PHE A 175 0.46 -14.85 4.82
N ASP A 176 1.67 -14.88 4.25
CA ASP A 176 2.66 -13.82 4.39
C ASP A 176 2.77 -13.04 3.09
N PHE A 177 2.72 -11.71 3.18
CA PHE A 177 2.93 -10.86 2.01
C PHE A 177 3.60 -9.53 2.34
N GLU A 178 4.31 -9.00 1.34
CA GLU A 178 5.03 -7.73 1.40
C GLU A 178 4.31 -6.65 0.59
N VAL A 179 4.05 -5.51 1.22
CA VAL A 179 3.50 -4.30 0.59
C VAL A 179 4.60 -3.26 0.47
N ILE A 180 4.92 -2.83 -0.75
CA ILE A 180 5.94 -1.79 -0.99
C ILE A 180 5.41 -0.44 -0.50
N SER A 181 6.12 0.20 0.44
CA SER A 181 5.72 1.47 1.03
C SER A 181 6.92 2.20 1.65
N PRO A 182 7.04 3.54 1.49
CA PRO A 182 8.10 4.32 2.13
C PRO A 182 7.82 4.63 3.61
N LEU A 183 6.69 4.18 4.17
CA LEU A 183 6.18 4.60 5.47
C LEU A 183 7.21 4.49 6.61
N TYR A 184 7.91 3.35 6.73
CA TYR A 184 8.97 3.17 7.72
C TYR A 184 10.06 4.25 7.64
N ASN A 185 10.49 4.56 6.42
CA ASN A 185 11.54 5.56 6.19
C ASN A 185 11.04 6.96 6.54
N LEU A 186 9.81 7.30 6.15
CA LEU A 186 9.18 8.58 6.48
C LEU A 186 9.01 8.73 8.00
N ALA A 187 8.50 7.70 8.67
CA ALA A 187 8.31 7.70 10.12
C ALA A 187 9.63 7.84 10.88
N ASN A 188 10.71 7.20 10.42
CA ASN A 188 12.04 7.38 10.99
C ASN A 188 12.54 8.83 10.89
N VAL A 189 12.36 9.48 9.73
CA VAL A 189 12.73 10.89 9.56
C VAL A 189 11.88 11.76 10.50
N ALA A 190 10.58 11.48 10.65
CA ALA A 190 9.72 12.20 11.56
C ALA A 190 10.16 12.07 13.04
N MET A 191 10.59 10.88 13.47
CA MET A 191 11.17 10.68 14.81
C MET A 191 12.46 11.47 14.99
N GLU A 192 13.30 11.53 13.95
CA GLU A 192 14.54 12.32 13.99
C GLU A 192 14.26 13.82 14.10
N ILE A 193 13.26 14.34 13.38
CA ILE A 193 12.77 15.71 13.53
C ILE A 193 12.31 15.95 14.96
N ALA A 194 11.38 15.12 15.46
CA ALA A 194 10.83 15.25 16.79
C ALA A 194 11.92 15.18 17.88
N SER A 195 12.92 14.31 17.73
CA SER A 195 14.03 14.17 18.67
C SER A 195 14.95 15.40 18.69
N ASN A 196 15.29 15.94 17.51
CA ASN A 196 16.12 17.15 17.42
C ASN A 196 15.36 18.38 17.93
N GLU A 197 14.06 18.49 17.65
CA GLU A 197 13.21 19.55 18.19
C GLU A 197 13.08 19.46 19.72
N ALA A 198 12.92 18.26 20.26
CA ALA A 198 12.92 18.04 21.72
C ALA A 198 14.25 18.39 22.39
N LYS A 199 15.38 18.25 21.68
CA LYS A 199 16.71 18.43 22.25
C LYS A 199 17.29 19.83 22.04
N TYR A 200 17.10 20.38 20.85
CA TYR A 200 17.73 21.61 20.38
C TYR A 200 16.73 22.70 19.99
N CYS A 201 15.42 22.41 20.04
CA CYS A 201 14.36 23.32 19.59
C CYS A 201 14.47 23.77 18.14
N TYR A 202 15.17 22.97 17.33
CA TYR A 202 15.36 23.24 15.93
C TYR A 202 15.84 21.97 15.22
N PHE A 203 15.24 21.69 14.08
CA PHE A 203 15.73 20.71 13.11
C PHE A 203 16.25 21.40 11.84
N GLU A 204 17.53 21.15 11.50
CA GLU A 204 18.19 21.69 10.31
C GLU A 204 17.86 20.83 9.07
N TYR A 205 16.66 21.04 8.52
CA TYR A 205 16.14 20.20 7.43
C TYR A 205 16.87 20.39 6.09
N VAL A 206 17.50 21.54 5.84
CA VAL A 206 18.20 21.81 4.57
C VAL A 206 19.45 20.95 4.44
N GLY A 207 20.29 20.92 5.46
CA GLY A 207 21.47 20.07 5.55
C GLY A 207 21.10 18.59 5.62
N TYR A 208 20.00 18.25 6.29
CA TYR A 208 19.47 16.88 6.24
C TYR A 208 19.17 16.45 4.80
N MET A 209 18.47 17.27 4.02
CA MET A 209 18.17 16.99 2.61
C MET A 209 19.43 16.92 1.73
N VAL A 210 20.52 17.61 2.08
CA VAL A 210 21.81 17.48 1.36
C VAL A 210 22.45 16.11 1.61
N LEU A 211 22.40 15.62 2.86
CA LEU A 211 22.94 14.32 3.25
C LEU A 211 22.06 13.15 2.77
N TYR A 212 20.74 13.35 2.77
CA TYR A 212 19.74 12.35 2.42
C TYR A 212 18.86 12.86 1.27
N PRO A 213 19.38 12.93 0.03
CA PRO A 213 18.71 13.57 -1.10
C PRO A 213 17.41 12.88 -1.53
N ARG A 214 17.17 11.66 -1.04
CA ARG A 214 15.92 10.91 -1.21
C ARG A 214 14.71 11.65 -0.64
N PHE A 215 14.88 12.44 0.41
CA PHE A 215 13.78 13.12 1.09
C PHE A 215 13.65 14.58 0.65
N GLY A 216 12.41 15.04 0.51
CA GLY A 216 12.03 16.44 0.51
C GLY A 216 11.44 16.77 1.87
N ILE A 217 11.83 17.88 2.48
CA ILE A 217 11.30 18.31 3.76
C ILE A 217 10.91 19.78 3.63
N GLU A 218 9.63 20.05 3.84
CA GLU A 218 9.09 21.40 3.93
C GLU A 218 8.61 21.67 5.35
N ARG A 219 8.69 22.94 5.77
CA ARG A 219 8.27 23.37 7.10
C ARG A 219 7.33 24.55 7.00
N PHE A 220 6.14 24.40 7.57
CA PHE A 220 5.15 25.45 7.72
C PHE A 220 5.03 25.85 9.19
N VAL A 221 5.07 27.15 9.50
CA VAL A 221 4.90 27.65 10.87
C VAL A 221 3.51 28.26 11.00
N ALA A 222 2.72 27.70 11.92
CA ALA A 222 1.38 28.17 12.24
C ALA A 222 1.40 29.38 13.19
N ASP A 223 0.22 29.97 13.35
CA ASP A 223 -0.05 31.16 14.18
C ASP A 223 0.30 30.99 15.66
N ASP A 224 0.15 29.79 16.19
CA ASP A 224 0.44 29.45 17.58
C ASP A 224 1.89 29.03 17.81
N SER A 225 2.79 29.17 16.82
CA SER A 225 4.15 28.63 16.83
C SER A 225 4.26 27.11 16.74
N SER A 226 3.18 26.42 16.39
CA SER A 226 3.29 25.02 15.99
C SER A 226 3.87 24.95 14.57
N GLU A 227 4.77 24.00 14.33
CA GLU A 227 5.40 23.75 13.06
C GLU A 227 4.82 22.46 12.47
N ILE A 228 4.47 22.48 11.19
CA ILE A 228 4.10 21.29 10.42
C ILE A 228 5.27 20.97 9.51
N TYR A 229 5.80 19.75 9.64
CA TYR A 229 6.82 19.22 8.76
C TYR A 229 6.17 18.27 7.77
N SER A 230 6.36 18.54 6.49
CA SER A 230 5.93 17.68 5.38
C SER A 230 7.14 16.95 4.82
N ILE A 231 7.19 15.64 5.01
CA ILE A 231 8.31 14.78 4.63
C ILE A 231 7.91 13.98 3.40
N GLU A 232 8.48 14.32 2.26
CA GLU A 232 8.24 13.65 0.98
C GLU A 232 9.34 12.60 0.71
N ASP A 233 8.93 11.38 0.38
CA ASP A 233 9.81 10.42 -0.28
C ASP A 233 9.79 10.70 -1.79
N LYS A 234 10.86 11.29 -2.34
CA LYS A 234 10.91 11.72 -3.75
C LYS A 234 10.81 10.58 -4.77
N LYS A 235 11.07 9.34 -4.35
CA LYS A 235 10.98 8.17 -5.24
C LYS A 235 9.52 7.77 -5.46
N THR A 236 8.70 7.87 -4.42
CA THR A 236 7.30 7.42 -4.42
C THR A 236 6.29 8.58 -4.50
N GLY A 237 6.70 9.80 -4.17
CA GLY A 237 5.84 10.98 -4.06
C GLY A 237 4.90 10.97 -2.86
N LYS A 238 5.08 10.02 -1.92
CA LYS A 238 4.28 9.96 -0.69
C LYS A 238 4.82 10.97 0.32
N VAL A 239 3.91 11.64 1.02
CA VAL A 239 4.21 12.70 1.99
C VAL A 239 3.66 12.33 3.35
N LEU A 240 4.49 12.33 4.38
CA LEU A 240 4.09 12.21 5.79
C LEU A 240 4.12 13.61 6.42
N ASP A 241 2.99 14.05 6.96
CA ASP A 241 2.90 15.33 7.66
C ASP A 241 2.94 15.11 9.17
N VAL A 242 3.77 15.83 9.92
CA VAL A 242 3.83 15.74 11.39
C VAL A 242 3.82 17.12 12.03
N ALA A 243 3.13 17.25 13.16
CA ALA A 243 3.08 18.49 13.91
C ALA A 243 4.09 18.47 15.06
N ILE A 244 4.78 19.59 15.25
CA ILE A 244 5.73 19.81 16.33
C ILE A 244 5.43 21.16 16.97
N ARG A 245 5.49 21.22 18.29
CA ARG A 245 5.45 22.49 19.03
C ARG A 245 6.61 22.53 20.01
N GLY A 246 7.76 22.97 19.50
CA GLY A 246 9.04 23.08 20.22
C GLY A 246 9.13 24.29 21.15
N CYS A 247 10.27 24.99 21.12
CA CYS A 247 10.46 26.27 21.83
C CYS A 247 9.63 27.40 21.18
N ALA A 248 8.33 27.40 21.42
CA ALA A 248 7.43 28.45 20.94
C ALA A 248 7.89 29.85 21.40
N ILE A 249 7.92 30.80 20.46
CA ILE A 249 8.19 32.21 20.73
C ILE A 249 6.84 32.94 20.70
N PRO A 250 6.41 33.56 21.81
CA PRO A 250 5.11 34.22 21.86
C PRO A 250 5.06 35.41 20.90
N ALA A 251 3.88 35.66 20.32
CA ALA A 251 3.67 36.81 19.45
C ALA A 251 3.92 38.14 20.19
N GLY A 252 4.58 39.09 19.53
CA GLY A 252 4.75 40.46 20.02
C GLY A 252 6.07 40.78 20.71
N ILE A 253 7.13 40.02 20.44
CA ILE A 253 8.51 40.33 20.83
C ILE A 253 9.29 40.85 19.63
#